data_AF-A0A5C8T3K5-F1
#
_entry.id   AF-A0A5C8T3K5-F1
#
_cell.length_a   1.000
_cell.length_b   1.000
_cell.length_c   1.000
_cell.angle_alpha   90.00
_cell.angle_beta   90.00
_cell.angle_gamma   90.00
#
_symmetry.space_group_name_H-M   'P 1'
#
loop_
_entity.id
_entity.type
_entity.pdbx_description
1 polymer ?
#
loop_
_entity_poly.entity_id
_entity_poly.type
_entity_poly.pdbx_seq_one_letter_code
_entity_poly.pdbx_strand_id
1 'polypeptide(L)' 'MPLGRPACPREIGRLIAYLVRADVDYVTAQSFVVNGGRSVNVGQGA' A
#
# COMPACT_ATOMS: atom_id res chain seq x y z
N MET A 1 -12.15 4.57 -7.38
CA MET A 1 -11.10 3.83 -6.65
C MET A 1 -11.52 2.36 -6.59
N PRO A 2 -10.70 1.38 -7.00
CA PRO A 2 -11.09 -0.03 -7.08
C PRO A 2 -11.66 -0.62 -5.79
N LEU A 3 -11.09 -0.27 -4.63
CA LEU A 3 -11.53 -0.79 -3.34
C LEU A 3 -12.86 -0.21 -2.84
N GLY A 4 -13.42 0.81 -3.50
CA GLY A 4 -14.74 1.36 -3.20
C GLY A 4 -14.90 2.08 -1.85
N ARG A 5 -13.82 2.21 -1.06
CA ARG A 5 -13.82 2.91 0.23
C ARG A 5 -12.49 3.63 0.52
N PRO A 6 -12.48 4.61 1.45
CA PRO A 6 -11.24 5.19 1.94
C PRO A 6 -10.33 4.18 2.63
N ALA A 7 -9.04 4.50 2.65
CA ALA A 7 -8.06 3.77 3.43
C ALA A 7 -8.24 4.06 4.93
N CYS A 8 -8.03 3.04 5.75
CA CYS A 8 -7.96 3.13 7.20
C CYS A 8 -6.47 3.18 7.64
N PRO A 9 -6.07 4.02 8.62
CA PRO A 9 -4.69 4.09 9.10
C PRO A 9 -4.12 2.73 9.53
N ARG A 10 -4.98 1.84 10.05
CA ARG A 10 -4.59 0.47 10.44
C ARG A 10 -4.06 -0.36 9.26
N GLU A 11 -4.51 -0.08 8.05
CA GLU A 11 -4.05 -0.79 6.84
C GLU A 11 -2.61 -0.42 6.49
N ILE A 12 -2.22 0.85 6.68
CA ILE A 12 -0.82 1.29 6.57
C ILE A 12 0.02 0.69 7.70
N GLY A 13 -0.51 0.69 8.92
CA GLY A 13 0.17 0.09 10.08
C GLY A 13 0.52 -1.39 9.89
N ARG A 14 -0.32 -2.16 9.18
CA ARG A 14 -0.03 -3.56 8.84
C ARG A 14 1.16 -3.70 7.89
N LEU A 15 1.30 -2.81 6.89
CA LEU A 15 2.48 -2.83 6.02
C LEU A 15 3.75 -2.49 6.82
N ILE A 16 3.70 -1.49 7.70
CA ILE A 16 4.83 -1.15 8.56
C ILE A 16 5.23 -2.34 9.44
N ALA A 17 4.25 -2.97 10.10
CA ALA A 17 4.47 -4.16 10.92
C ALA A 17 5.06 -5.34 10.13
N TYR A 18 4.72 -5.45 8.84
CA TYR A 18 5.34 -6.43 7.94
C TYR A 18 6.80 -6.06 7.64
N LEU A 19 7.07 -4.80 7.28
CA LEU A 19 8.41 -4.33 6.87
C LEU A 19 9.46 -4.36 7.98
N VAL A 20 9.08 -4.47 9.26
CA VAL A 20 10.01 -4.57 10.39
C VAL A 20 10.38 -6.02 10.75
N ARG A 21 9.85 -7.02 10.04
CA ARG A 21 10.17 -8.42 10.31
C ARG A 21 11.55 -8.79 9.76
N ALA A 22 12.17 -9.82 10.34
CA ALA A 22 13.48 -10.29 9.90
C ALA A 22 13.47 -10.94 8.50
N ASP A 23 12.33 -11.48 8.06
CA ASP A 23 12.20 -12.16 6.76
C ASP A 23 12.02 -11.22 5.56
N VAL A 24 12.11 -9.91 5.78
CA VAL A 24 12.07 -8.87 4.74
C VAL A 24 13.35 -8.02 4.73
N ASP A 25 14.45 -8.57 5.24
CA ASP A 25 15.77 -7.93 5.34
C ASP A 25 16.36 -7.48 3.99
N TYR A 26 15.95 -8.08 2.88
CA TYR A 26 16.37 -7.71 1.53
C TYR A 26 15.48 -6.66 0.85
N VAL A 27 14.42 -6.19 1.52
CA VAL A 27 13.47 -5.22 0.99
C VAL A 27 13.89 -3.80 1.40
N THR A 28 14.57 -3.10 0.51
CA THR A 28 15.07 -1.74 0.77
C THR A 28 14.91 -0.82 -0.44
N ALA A 29 14.97 0.49 -0.19
CA ALA A 29 14.86 1.57 -1.19
C ALA A 29 13.58 1.54 -2.06
N GLN A 30 12.54 0.82 -1.64
CA GLN A 30 11.26 0.73 -2.35
C GLN A 30 10.26 1.77 -1.86
N SER A 31 9.36 2.19 -2.75
CA SER A 31 8.17 2.96 -2.41
C SER A 31 6.94 2.05 -2.53
N PHE A 32 6.24 1.84 -1.42
CA PHE A 32 5.03 1.01 -1.38
C PHE A 32 3.77 1.86 -1.48
N VAL A 33 2.91 1.54 -2.44
CA VAL A 33 1.63 2.24 -2.64
C VAL A 33 0.49 1.40 -2.04
N VAL A 34 -0.11 1.89 -0.95
CA VAL A 34 -1.27 1.27 -0.29
C VAL A 34 -2.44 2.24 -0.33
N ASN A 35 -3.21 2.22 -1.42
CA ASN A 35 -4.29 3.20 -1.64
C ASN A 35 -5.58 2.62 -2.25
N GLY A 36 -5.82 1.32 -2.03
CA GLY A 36 -7.02 0.65 -2.53
C GLY A 36 -7.11 0.61 -4.06
N GLY A 37 -5.97 0.59 -4.74
CA GLY A 37 -5.88 0.57 -6.20
C GLY A 37 -6.14 1.93 -6.87
N ARG A 38 -6.19 3.04 -6.12
CA ARG A 38 -6.43 4.36 -6.73
C ARG A 38 -5.37 4.71 -7.79
N SER A 39 -4.12 4.32 -7.59
CA SER A 39 -3.04 4.61 -8.56
C SER A 39 -3.18 3.84 -9.87
N VAL A 40 -3.78 2.65 -9.88
CA VAL A 40 -3.96 1.87 -11.13
C VAL A 40 -5.13 2.39 -11.98
N ASN A 41 -6.02 3.21 -11.39
CA ASN A 41 -7.08 3.89 -12.12
C ASN A 41 -6.65 5.25 -12.73
N VAL A 42 -5.41 5.70 -12.48
CA VAL A 42 -4.88 6.93 -13.08
C VAL A 42 -4.65 6.66 -14.58
N GLY A 43 -5.56 7.18 -15.41
CA GLY A 43 -5.58 6.96 -16.87
C GLY A 43 -6.88 6.34 -17.41
N GLN A 44 -7.77 5.85 -16.54
CA GLN A 44 -9.07 5.30 -16.95
C GLN A 44 -10.25 6.28 -16.77
N GLY A 45 -9.99 7.59 -16.64
CA GLY A 45 -11.04 8.60 -16.55
C GLY A 45 -11.92 8.48 -15.30
N ALA A 46 -11.31 8.18 -14.15
CA ALA A 46 -11.98 8.12 -12.85
C ALA A 46 -12.22 9.50 -12.24
#